data_AF-A0A1U9MGE8-F1
#
_entry.id   AF-A0A1U9MGE8-F1
#
_cell.length_a   1.000
_cell.length_b   1.000
_cell.length_c   1.000
_cell.angle_alpha   90.00
_cell.angle_beta   90.00
_cell.angle_gamma   90.00
#
_symmetry.space_group_name_H-M   'P 1'
#
loop_
_entity.id
_entity.type
_entity.pdbx_description
1 polymer ?
#
loop_
_entity_poly.entity_id
_entity_poly.type
_entity_poly.pdbx_seq_one_letter_code
_entity_poly.pdbx_strand_id
1 'polypeptide(L)'
;MRKTGKLTLTVIGCSILFCSGYYMSGGGYLNRYGEQRMLLDITPPPAGSVEQKRDEKVFLHTRSYKDSARWKQAISDARATPAELVQGFSCATARRLTSENMPDFFKLFAKMSEDSEKLVRKSKKLFEVTRPYVAYGGVSCTKPSGYDYPSGHAMEGWTAARLLVEFFPEHRAAIFAHARSIAESRVICGVHSVSAVEVDEDYSEKLVDRLKKLPAFQNDLSAARSEMEKLEKLPETNRQCEKFPAEYVKPFSIEMSLSQEFRSNVVR
;
A
#
# COMPACT_ATOMS: atom_id res chain seq x y z
N MET A 1 61.18 0.48 47.15
CA MET A 1 59.82 0.05 47.56
C MET A 1 58.78 0.75 46.69
N ARG A 2 58.26 0.09 45.65
CA ARG A 2 57.08 0.56 44.90
C ARG A 2 56.18 -0.65 44.65
N LYS A 3 54.98 -0.60 45.23
CA LYS A 3 53.98 -1.67 45.29
C LYS A 3 53.39 -1.91 43.89
N THR A 4 53.37 -3.17 43.47
CA THR A 4 52.65 -3.67 42.30
C THR A 4 51.18 -3.87 42.65
N GLY A 5 50.29 -3.02 42.12
CA GLY A 5 48.84 -3.24 42.17
C GLY A 5 48.41 -4.12 41.01
N LYS A 6 47.97 -5.35 41.28
CA LYS A 6 47.33 -6.23 40.30
C LYS A 6 45.94 -5.67 39.98
N LEU A 7 45.70 -5.36 38.70
CA LEU A 7 44.38 -5.02 38.19
C LEU A 7 43.66 -6.32 37.82
N THR A 8 42.67 -6.71 38.61
CA THR A 8 41.83 -7.88 38.37
C THR A 8 40.77 -7.50 37.34
N LEU A 9 40.89 -8.02 36.11
CA LEU A 9 39.90 -7.82 35.05
C LEU A 9 38.76 -8.84 35.25
N THR A 10 37.64 -8.40 35.82
CA THR A 10 36.43 -9.20 35.93
C THR A 10 35.74 -9.24 34.56
N VAL A 11 35.81 -10.39 33.88
CA VAL A 11 34.99 -10.67 32.70
C VAL A 11 33.56 -10.94 33.19
N ILE A 12 32.69 -9.95 33.08
CA ILE A 12 31.25 -10.13 33.31
C ILE A 12 30.69 -10.87 32.10
N GLY A 13 30.25 -12.09 32.37
CA GLY A 13 29.71 -13.02 31.40
C GLY A 13 28.44 -12.53 30.72
N CYS A 14 28.30 -13.03 29.50
CA CYS A 14 27.16 -13.03 28.61
C CYS A 14 25.80 -13.08 29.34
N SER A 15 25.11 -11.94 29.38
CA SER A 15 23.67 -11.91 29.59
C SER A 15 23.01 -11.96 28.23
N ILE A 16 22.32 -13.06 28.00
CA ILE A 16 21.50 -13.37 26.83
C ILE A 16 20.41 -12.28 26.74
N LEU A 17 20.68 -11.20 26.01
CA LEU A 17 19.64 -10.36 25.49
C LEU A 17 18.98 -11.12 24.34
N PHE A 18 17.73 -11.51 24.57
CA PHE A 18 16.76 -11.78 23.51
C PHE A 18 16.74 -10.56 22.56
N CYS A 19 17.53 -10.65 21.49
CA CYS A 19 17.31 -9.86 20.29
C CYS A 19 15.97 -10.35 19.70
N SER A 20 14.87 -9.79 20.19
CA SER A 20 13.64 -9.70 19.40
C SER A 20 14.02 -9.15 18.03
N GLY A 21 13.57 -9.85 16.99
CA GLY A 21 13.98 -9.66 15.61
C GLY A 21 14.05 -8.20 15.17
N TYR A 22 15.25 -7.63 15.27
CA TYR A 22 15.70 -6.65 14.30
C TYR A 22 15.91 -7.44 13.01
N TYR A 23 14.86 -7.51 12.19
CA TYR A 23 15.06 -7.67 10.76
C TYR A 23 16.04 -6.56 10.37
N MET A 24 17.29 -6.97 10.10
CA MET A 24 18.28 -6.09 9.50
C MET A 24 17.64 -5.55 8.23
N SER A 25 17.30 -4.26 8.22
CA SER A 25 16.77 -3.55 7.07
C SER A 25 17.87 -3.44 6.03
N GLY A 26 18.09 -4.52 5.29
CA GLY A 26 18.64 -4.41 3.95
C GLY A 26 17.69 -3.50 3.20
N GLY A 27 18.18 -2.32 2.80
CA GLY A 27 17.34 -1.31 2.15
C GLY A 27 16.58 -1.84 0.93
N GLY A 28 15.61 -1.07 0.46
CA GLY A 28 14.94 -1.33 -0.81
C GLY A 28 15.90 -1.38 -2.00
N TYR A 29 15.38 -1.74 -3.17
CA TYR A 29 16.18 -1.93 -4.38
C TYR A 29 16.57 -0.62 -5.06
N LEU A 30 15.80 0.46 -4.85
CA LEU A 30 16.08 1.73 -5.48
C LEU A 30 17.19 2.47 -4.75
N ASN A 31 18.07 3.08 -5.56
CA ASN A 31 18.98 4.11 -5.08
C ASN A 31 18.35 5.49 -5.22
N ARG A 32 19.00 6.51 -4.64
CA ARG A 32 18.52 7.90 -4.64
C ARG A 32 18.15 8.42 -6.02
N TYR A 33 18.91 8.06 -7.05
CA TYR A 33 18.69 8.53 -8.42
C TYR A 33 17.42 7.91 -9.04
N GLY A 34 17.21 6.61 -8.82
CA GLY A 34 15.98 5.92 -9.23
C GLY A 34 14.75 6.52 -8.57
N GLU A 35 14.83 6.79 -7.27
CA GLU A 35 13.75 7.43 -6.51
C GLU A 35 13.43 8.82 -7.08
N GLN A 36 14.44 9.68 -7.28
CA GLN A 36 14.25 11.05 -7.78
C GLN A 36 13.56 11.10 -9.14
N ARG A 37 13.93 10.20 -10.06
CA ARG A 37 13.32 10.16 -11.40
C ARG A 37 11.82 9.88 -11.32
N MET A 38 11.43 8.94 -10.47
CA MET A 38 10.03 8.56 -10.29
C MET A 38 9.18 9.64 -9.61
N LEU A 39 9.77 10.53 -8.80
CA LEU A 39 9.03 11.63 -8.17
C LEU A 39 8.49 12.64 -9.20
N LEU A 40 9.13 12.76 -10.35
CA LEU A 40 8.76 13.73 -11.39
C LEU A 40 7.54 13.32 -12.22
N ASP A 41 7.08 12.07 -12.07
CA ASP A 41 6.02 11.49 -12.90
C ASP A 41 4.61 11.66 -12.29
N ILE A 42 4.51 12.25 -11.09
CA ILE A 42 3.25 12.50 -10.40
C ILE A 42 3.16 13.95 -9.92
N THR A 43 1.97 14.54 -9.95
CA THR A 43 1.70 15.88 -9.42
C THR A 43 0.30 15.94 -8.82
N PRO A 44 0.10 16.65 -7.70
CA PRO A 44 -1.22 16.81 -7.12
C PRO A 44 -2.11 17.67 -8.03
N PRO A 45 -3.45 17.54 -7.91
CA PRO A 45 -4.40 18.45 -8.54
C PRO A 45 -4.06 19.92 -8.27
N PRO A 46 -3.99 20.79 -9.30
CA PRO A 46 -3.79 22.22 -9.08
C PRO A 46 -4.92 22.85 -8.26
N ALA A 47 -4.61 23.91 -7.52
CA ALA A 47 -5.62 24.64 -6.76
C ALA A 47 -6.70 25.23 -7.71
N GLY A 48 -7.97 25.07 -7.35
CA GLY A 48 -9.13 25.52 -8.13
C GLY A 48 -9.49 24.66 -9.34
N SER A 49 -8.72 23.60 -9.61
CA SER A 49 -8.93 22.68 -10.74
C SER A 49 -10.24 21.88 -10.63
N VAL A 50 -10.65 21.26 -11.73
CA VAL A 50 -11.82 20.37 -11.77
C VAL A 50 -11.57 19.13 -10.91
N GLU A 51 -10.33 18.65 -10.90
CA GLU A 51 -9.86 17.50 -10.15
C GLU A 51 -9.92 17.76 -8.63
N GLN A 52 -9.47 18.94 -8.17
CA GLN A 52 -9.60 19.31 -6.75
C GLN A 52 -11.07 19.43 -6.34
N LYS A 53 -11.93 20.01 -7.19
CA LYS A 53 -13.38 20.08 -6.93
C LYS A 53 -14.03 18.69 -6.89
N ARG A 54 -13.54 17.74 -7.70
CA ARG A 54 -13.95 16.33 -7.63
C ARG A 54 -13.54 15.71 -6.30
N ASP A 55 -12.31 15.96 -5.83
CA ASP A 55 -11.82 15.49 -4.54
C ASP A 55 -12.71 15.93 -3.38
N GLU A 56 -13.07 17.22 -3.36
CA GLU A 56 -13.99 17.78 -2.36
C GLU A 56 -15.36 17.10 -2.41
N LYS A 57 -15.99 17.05 -3.59
CA LYS A 57 -17.31 16.44 -3.78
C LYS A 57 -17.34 14.98 -3.32
N VAL A 58 -16.34 14.19 -3.71
CA VAL A 58 -16.23 12.78 -3.32
C VAL A 58 -15.98 12.65 -1.82
N PHE A 59 -15.13 13.48 -1.22
CA PHE A 59 -14.90 13.47 0.22
C PHE A 59 -16.19 13.74 1.00
N LEU A 60 -16.94 14.78 0.64
CA LEU A 60 -18.19 15.15 1.29
C LEU A 60 -19.24 14.04 1.13
N HIS A 61 -19.39 13.50 -0.08
CA HIS A 61 -20.32 12.41 -0.36
C HIS A 61 -20.01 11.15 0.47
N THR A 62 -18.73 10.74 0.53
CA THR A 62 -18.33 9.51 1.23
C THR A 62 -18.52 9.57 2.75
N ARG A 63 -18.77 10.75 3.34
CA ARG A 63 -19.12 10.85 4.76
C ARG A 63 -20.45 10.14 5.08
N SER A 64 -21.35 10.01 4.11
CA SER A 64 -22.62 9.26 4.25
C SER A 64 -22.41 7.78 4.58
N TYR A 65 -21.23 7.23 4.30
CA TYR A 65 -20.90 5.84 4.64
C TYR A 65 -20.55 5.65 6.12
N LYS A 66 -20.46 6.71 6.93
CA LYS A 66 -20.13 6.60 8.36
C LYS A 66 -20.99 5.53 9.04
N ASP A 67 -20.35 4.68 9.85
CA ASP A 67 -20.96 3.58 10.61
C ASP A 67 -21.51 2.40 9.76
N SER A 68 -21.49 2.49 8.42
CA SER A 68 -21.84 1.38 7.51
C SER A 68 -20.82 0.22 7.55
N ALA A 69 -21.19 -0.92 6.95
CA ALA A 69 -20.26 -2.04 6.77
C ALA A 69 -18.99 -1.63 5.99
N ARG A 70 -19.14 -0.83 4.93
CA ARG A 70 -18.02 -0.33 4.12
C ARG A 70 -17.09 0.59 4.91
N TRP A 71 -17.61 1.36 5.85
CA TRP A 71 -16.79 2.19 6.75
C TRP A 71 -16.04 1.36 7.79
N LYS A 72 -16.67 0.30 8.32
CA LYS A 72 -15.98 -0.66 9.20
C LYS A 72 -14.83 -1.36 8.49
N GLN A 73 -15.03 -1.76 7.23
CA GLN A 73 -13.94 -2.25 6.38
C GLN A 73 -12.85 -1.19 6.21
N ALA A 74 -13.22 0.06 5.91
CA ALA A 74 -12.25 1.14 5.77
C ALA A 74 -11.41 1.38 7.03
N ILE A 75 -11.99 1.20 8.23
CA ILE A 75 -11.25 1.22 9.50
C ILE A 75 -10.29 0.03 9.60
N SER A 76 -10.74 -1.18 9.22
CA SER A 76 -9.92 -2.40 9.23
C SER A 76 -8.72 -2.26 8.31
N ASP A 77 -8.96 -1.92 7.05
CA ASP A 77 -7.91 -1.69 6.06
C ASP A 77 -6.96 -0.60 6.55
N ALA A 78 -7.48 0.49 7.13
CA ALA A 78 -6.63 1.57 7.60
C ALA A 78 -5.69 1.25 8.76
N ARG A 79 -5.95 0.14 9.47
CA ARG A 79 -5.15 -0.34 10.61
C ARG A 79 -4.29 -1.55 10.26
N ALA A 80 -4.46 -2.12 9.07
CA ALA A 80 -3.75 -3.32 8.66
C ALA A 80 -2.24 -3.08 8.69
N THR A 81 -1.52 -4.01 9.34
CA THR A 81 -0.08 -4.16 9.19
C THR A 81 0.26 -4.61 7.76
N PRO A 82 1.53 -4.49 7.30
CA PRO A 82 1.91 -5.01 5.99
C PRO A 82 1.60 -6.50 5.80
N ALA A 83 1.73 -7.30 6.86
CA ALA A 83 1.37 -8.72 6.83
C ALA A 83 -0.14 -8.96 6.69
N GLU A 84 -0.96 -8.22 7.43
CA GLU A 84 -2.42 -8.29 7.32
C GLU A 84 -2.92 -7.76 5.98
N LEU A 85 -2.28 -6.74 5.42
CA LEU A 85 -2.57 -6.21 4.09
C LEU A 85 -2.36 -7.28 3.02
N VAL A 86 -1.21 -7.96 3.02
CA VAL A 86 -0.95 -9.09 2.09
C VAL A 86 -1.93 -10.22 2.34
N GLN A 87 -2.19 -10.57 3.60
CA GLN A 87 -3.16 -11.61 3.95
C GLN A 87 -4.56 -11.29 3.42
N GLY A 88 -4.96 -10.01 3.35
CA GLY A 88 -6.22 -9.56 2.77
C GLY A 88 -6.48 -10.06 1.34
N PHE A 89 -5.42 -10.26 0.56
CA PHE A 89 -5.50 -10.80 -0.80
C PHE A 89 -5.79 -12.30 -0.87
N SER A 90 -5.86 -13.02 0.26
CA SER A 90 -6.02 -14.49 0.25
C SER A 90 -7.26 -14.97 -0.49
N CYS A 91 -8.34 -14.18 -0.46
CA CYS A 91 -9.56 -14.51 -1.19
C CYS A 91 -9.41 -14.25 -2.69
N ALA A 92 -8.70 -13.18 -3.06
CA ALA A 92 -8.44 -12.82 -4.45
C ALA A 92 -7.53 -13.84 -5.15
N THR A 93 -6.59 -14.45 -4.42
CA THR A 93 -5.67 -15.49 -4.93
C THR A 93 -6.18 -16.91 -4.72
N ALA A 94 -7.33 -17.10 -4.07
CA ALA A 94 -7.81 -18.40 -3.60
C ALA A 94 -6.78 -19.21 -2.79
N ARG A 95 -5.79 -18.55 -2.17
CA ARG A 95 -4.71 -19.15 -1.38
C ARG A 95 -4.55 -18.39 -0.08
N ARG A 96 -4.33 -19.09 1.03
CA ARG A 96 -3.98 -18.44 2.30
C ARG A 96 -2.57 -17.84 2.20
N LEU A 97 -2.44 -16.52 2.33
CA LEU A 97 -1.17 -15.79 2.25
C LEU A 97 -0.70 -15.40 3.65
N THR A 98 0.36 -16.02 4.17
CA THR A 98 0.90 -15.67 5.50
C THR A 98 2.43 -15.69 5.53
N SER A 99 3.02 -14.96 6.47
CA SER A 99 4.49 -14.91 6.63
C SER A 99 5.13 -16.27 6.84
N GLU A 100 4.37 -17.24 7.38
CA GLU A 100 4.87 -18.59 7.67
C GLU A 100 4.94 -19.46 6.42
N ASN A 101 4.05 -19.26 5.44
CA ASN A 101 3.99 -20.10 4.24
C ASN A 101 4.60 -19.46 2.99
N MET A 102 4.95 -18.19 3.06
CA MET A 102 5.62 -17.44 1.99
C MET A 102 6.71 -16.48 2.50
N PRO A 103 7.69 -16.94 3.31
CA PRO A 103 8.67 -16.06 3.92
C PRO A 103 9.56 -15.30 2.91
N ASP A 104 9.92 -15.88 1.77
CA ASP A 104 10.73 -15.19 0.76
C ASP A 104 9.90 -14.14 -0.01
N PHE A 105 8.61 -14.38 -0.24
CA PHE A 105 7.70 -13.33 -0.73
C PHE A 105 7.68 -12.14 0.23
N PHE A 106 7.55 -12.38 1.54
CA PHE A 106 7.48 -11.29 2.52
C PHE A 106 8.79 -10.50 2.62
N LYS A 107 9.95 -11.15 2.46
CA LYS A 107 11.25 -10.46 2.36
C LYS A 107 11.33 -9.56 1.12
N LEU A 108 10.91 -10.08 -0.04
CA LEU A 108 10.84 -9.34 -1.29
C LEU A 108 9.88 -8.15 -1.18
N PHE A 109 8.67 -8.38 -0.67
CA PHE A 109 7.67 -7.35 -0.44
C PHE A 109 8.16 -6.27 0.53
N ALA A 110 8.85 -6.63 1.62
CA ALA A 110 9.40 -5.65 2.55
C ALA A 110 10.37 -4.68 1.89
N LYS A 111 11.23 -5.16 0.99
CA LYS A 111 12.16 -4.30 0.22
C LYS A 111 11.42 -3.40 -0.78
N MET A 112 10.38 -3.91 -1.43
CA MET A 112 9.52 -3.10 -2.29
C MET A 112 8.74 -2.04 -1.50
N SER A 113 8.21 -2.40 -0.33
CA SER A 113 7.47 -1.49 0.55
C SER A 113 8.37 -0.35 1.03
N GLU A 114 9.62 -0.64 1.40
CA GLU A 114 10.64 0.37 1.74
C GLU A 114 10.90 1.37 0.59
N ASP A 115 11.04 0.90 -0.66
CA ASP A 115 11.18 1.78 -1.83
C ASP A 115 9.92 2.64 -2.03
N SER A 116 8.74 2.03 -1.92
CA SER A 116 7.45 2.71 -2.05
C SER A 116 7.26 3.80 -0.97
N GLU A 117 7.64 3.52 0.28
CA GLU A 117 7.54 4.45 1.39
C GLU A 117 8.45 5.66 1.16
N LYS A 118 9.70 5.43 0.71
CA LYS A 118 10.64 6.51 0.41
C LYS A 118 10.13 7.42 -0.70
N LEU A 119 9.58 6.85 -1.77
CA LEU A 119 8.95 7.61 -2.85
C LEU A 119 7.81 8.47 -2.31
N VAL A 120 6.84 7.83 -1.64
CA VAL A 120 5.66 8.53 -1.12
C VAL A 120 6.05 9.61 -0.11
N ARG A 121 6.95 9.34 0.83
CA ARG A 121 7.39 10.34 1.82
C ARG A 121 8.07 11.53 1.18
N LYS A 122 8.87 11.32 0.14
CA LYS A 122 9.49 12.42 -0.61
C LYS A 122 8.46 13.23 -1.36
N SER A 123 7.52 12.60 -2.07
CA SER A 123 6.42 13.27 -2.76
C SER A 123 5.57 14.09 -1.78
N LYS A 124 5.21 13.50 -0.62
CA LYS A 124 4.45 14.20 0.43
C LYS A 124 5.15 15.45 0.92
N LYS A 125 6.46 15.37 1.16
CA LYS A 125 7.26 16.54 1.58
C LYS A 125 7.39 17.59 0.49
N LEU A 126 7.35 17.19 -0.77
CA LEU A 126 7.42 18.10 -1.91
C LEU A 126 6.10 18.86 -2.11
N PHE A 127 4.98 18.17 -2.00
CA PHE A 127 3.67 18.71 -2.38
C PHE A 127 2.88 19.30 -1.21
N GLU A 128 3.08 18.77 0.00
CA GLU A 128 2.47 19.26 1.24
C GLU A 128 0.93 19.43 1.20
N VAL A 129 0.25 18.62 0.37
CA VAL A 129 -1.21 18.69 0.21
C VAL A 129 -1.90 18.36 1.53
N THR A 130 -2.78 19.26 1.98
CA THR A 130 -3.54 19.08 3.22
C THR A 130 -4.54 17.94 3.09
N ARG A 131 -4.72 17.13 4.15
CA ARG A 131 -5.67 16.02 4.14
C ARG A 131 -7.12 16.50 3.98
N PRO A 132 -7.99 15.74 3.30
CA PRO A 132 -9.37 16.18 3.03
C PRO A 132 -10.19 16.52 4.28
N TYR A 133 -10.10 15.72 5.34
CA TYR A 133 -10.83 16.00 6.58
C TYR A 133 -10.39 17.30 7.28
N VAL A 134 -9.17 17.77 6.99
CA VAL A 134 -8.66 19.07 7.47
C VAL A 134 -9.10 20.18 6.51
N ALA A 135 -8.95 19.97 5.21
CA ALA A 135 -9.22 20.98 4.19
C ALA A 135 -10.72 21.32 4.04
N TYR A 136 -11.58 20.30 4.03
CA TYR A 136 -13.02 20.44 3.70
C TYR A 136 -13.93 20.34 4.93
N GLY A 137 -13.39 19.93 6.08
CA GLY A 137 -14.14 19.70 7.30
C GLY A 137 -15.01 18.44 7.24
N GLY A 138 -14.98 17.63 8.30
CA GLY A 138 -15.77 16.41 8.38
C GLY A 138 -15.12 15.34 9.23
N VAL A 139 -15.82 14.21 9.37
CA VAL A 139 -15.28 13.07 10.11
C VAL A 139 -14.31 12.28 9.26
N SER A 140 -13.27 11.74 9.89
CA SER A 140 -12.42 10.69 9.33
C SER A 140 -12.44 9.48 10.26
N CYS A 141 -12.26 8.27 9.70
CA CYS A 141 -12.29 7.03 10.47
C CYS A 141 -11.03 6.83 11.32
N THR A 142 -9.92 7.47 10.91
CA THR A 142 -8.67 7.60 11.65
C THR A 142 -8.10 9.02 11.43
N LYS A 143 -7.10 9.45 12.21
CA LYS A 143 -6.46 10.77 12.08
C LYS A 143 -4.93 10.63 11.97
N PRO A 144 -4.42 10.11 10.85
CA PRO A 144 -2.98 10.01 10.64
C PRO A 144 -2.36 11.39 10.48
N SER A 145 -1.11 11.54 10.91
CA SER A 145 -0.31 12.74 10.66
C SER A 145 0.15 12.82 9.19
N GLY A 146 0.69 13.97 8.79
CA GLY A 146 1.28 14.20 7.47
C GLY A 146 0.27 14.54 6.37
N TYR A 147 0.74 14.49 5.13
CA TYR A 147 0.06 15.05 3.95
C TYR A 147 -0.83 14.04 3.21
N ASP A 148 -1.66 14.53 2.29
CA ASP A 148 -2.59 13.77 1.46
C ASP A 148 -1.89 13.03 0.32
N TYR A 149 -1.15 13.74 -0.52
CA TYR A 149 -0.77 13.25 -1.85
C TYR A 149 0.69 12.76 -1.94
N PRO A 150 0.97 11.60 -2.57
CA PRO A 150 0.03 10.51 -2.91
C PRO A 150 -0.26 9.63 -1.69
N SER A 151 -1.12 8.61 -1.75
CA SER A 151 -1.48 7.80 -0.58
C SER A 151 -0.51 6.64 -0.33
N GLY A 152 0.23 6.69 0.79
CA GLY A 152 1.18 5.62 1.14
C GLY A 152 0.54 4.24 1.31
N HIS A 153 -0.64 4.17 1.92
CA HIS A 153 -1.31 2.89 2.15
C HIS A 153 -1.95 2.34 0.87
N ALA A 154 -2.43 3.22 -0.04
CA ALA A 154 -2.90 2.76 -1.35
C ALA A 154 -1.72 2.30 -2.22
N MET A 155 -0.60 3.02 -2.20
CA MET A 155 0.65 2.62 -2.85
C MET A 155 1.14 1.24 -2.36
N GLU A 156 1.10 0.98 -1.06
CA GLU A 156 1.47 -0.32 -0.50
C GLU A 156 0.51 -1.44 -0.95
N GLY A 157 -0.80 -1.20 -0.92
CA GLY A 157 -1.82 -2.11 -1.43
C GLY A 157 -1.62 -2.47 -2.90
N TRP A 158 -1.38 -1.47 -3.75
CA TRP A 158 -1.08 -1.68 -5.15
C TRP A 158 0.26 -2.38 -5.38
N THR A 159 1.29 -2.05 -4.60
CA THR A 159 2.61 -2.71 -4.68
C THR A 159 2.51 -4.20 -4.33
N ALA A 160 1.76 -4.55 -3.28
CA ALA A 160 1.48 -5.94 -2.92
C ALA A 160 0.73 -6.67 -4.04
N ALA A 161 -0.31 -6.03 -4.59
CA ALA A 161 -1.09 -6.59 -5.69
C ALA A 161 -0.23 -6.84 -6.94
N ARG A 162 0.61 -5.87 -7.33
CA ARG A 162 1.51 -5.97 -8.47
C ARG A 162 2.55 -7.07 -8.28
N LEU A 163 3.04 -7.31 -7.05
CA LEU A 163 3.91 -8.44 -6.78
C LEU A 163 3.14 -9.77 -6.85
N LEU A 164 1.94 -9.85 -6.27
CA LEU A 164 1.13 -11.07 -6.28
C LEU A 164 0.78 -11.54 -7.70
N VAL A 165 0.50 -10.63 -8.65
CA VAL A 165 0.18 -11.01 -10.04
C VAL A 165 1.38 -11.55 -10.84
N GLU A 166 2.62 -11.40 -10.33
CA GLU A 166 3.79 -12.09 -10.90
C GLU A 166 3.76 -13.60 -10.62
N PHE A 167 3.00 -14.01 -9.60
CA PHE A 167 2.86 -15.40 -9.16
C PHE A 167 1.48 -15.98 -9.45
N PHE A 168 0.42 -15.18 -9.35
CA PHE A 168 -0.97 -15.61 -9.59
C PHE A 168 -1.61 -14.88 -10.78
N PRO A 169 -1.06 -15.01 -12.01
CA PRO A 169 -1.51 -14.25 -13.18
C PRO A 169 -2.97 -14.53 -13.58
N GLU A 170 -3.48 -15.73 -13.31
CA GLU A 170 -4.87 -16.15 -13.50
C GLU A 170 -5.85 -15.41 -12.59
N HIS A 171 -5.37 -14.96 -11.43
CA HIS A 171 -6.16 -14.21 -10.44
C HIS A 171 -6.01 -12.69 -10.56
N ARG A 172 -5.32 -12.19 -11.61
CA ARG A 172 -5.01 -10.77 -11.80
C ARG A 172 -6.21 -9.83 -11.59
N ALA A 173 -7.35 -10.14 -12.19
CA ALA A 173 -8.54 -9.29 -12.09
C ALA A 173 -9.05 -9.17 -10.64
N ALA A 174 -9.11 -10.29 -9.91
CA ALA A 174 -9.53 -10.30 -8.51
C ALA A 174 -8.53 -9.60 -7.59
N ILE A 175 -7.22 -9.79 -7.85
CA ILE A 175 -6.14 -9.15 -7.10
C ILE A 175 -6.21 -7.63 -7.26
N PHE A 176 -6.30 -7.11 -8.48
CA PHE A 176 -6.41 -5.67 -8.71
C PHE A 176 -7.73 -5.08 -8.21
N ALA A 177 -8.84 -5.82 -8.27
CA ALA A 177 -10.09 -5.39 -7.64
C ALA A 177 -9.93 -5.22 -6.12
N HIS A 178 -9.22 -6.13 -5.45
CA HIS A 178 -8.95 -6.01 -4.01
C HIS A 178 -8.01 -4.84 -3.70
N ALA A 179 -6.96 -4.63 -4.49
CA ALA A 179 -6.06 -3.48 -4.36
C ALA A 179 -6.81 -2.15 -4.47
N ARG A 180 -7.71 -2.04 -5.45
CA ARG A 180 -8.60 -0.90 -5.60
C ARG A 180 -9.52 -0.70 -4.38
N SER A 181 -10.09 -1.77 -3.83
CA SER A 181 -10.89 -1.68 -2.61
C SER A 181 -10.11 -1.12 -1.42
N ILE A 182 -8.84 -1.50 -1.25
CA ILE A 182 -7.94 -0.94 -0.22
C ILE A 182 -7.70 0.55 -0.46
N ALA A 183 -7.48 0.96 -1.71
CA ALA A 183 -7.33 2.38 -2.07
C ALA A 183 -8.60 3.19 -1.78
N GLU A 184 -9.77 2.68 -2.20
CA GLU A 184 -11.08 3.29 -1.93
C GLU A 184 -11.39 3.39 -0.44
N SER A 185 -10.90 2.43 0.37
CA SER A 185 -11.01 2.49 1.84
C SER A 185 -10.35 3.75 2.42
N ARG A 186 -9.31 4.29 1.78
CA ARG A 186 -8.65 5.53 2.23
C ARG A 186 -9.53 6.76 1.99
N VAL A 187 -10.26 6.78 0.87
CA VAL A 187 -11.23 7.83 0.51
C VAL A 187 -12.43 7.76 1.44
N ILE A 188 -12.99 6.57 1.65
CA ILE A 188 -14.13 6.36 2.56
C ILE A 188 -13.73 6.68 3.99
N CYS A 189 -12.55 6.27 4.44
CA CYS A 189 -12.04 6.68 5.75
C CYS A 189 -11.84 8.21 5.86
N GLY A 190 -11.78 8.94 4.74
CA GLY A 190 -11.68 10.41 4.68
C GLY A 190 -10.27 10.94 4.91
N VAL A 191 -9.27 10.06 4.86
CA VAL A 191 -7.87 10.41 5.14
C VAL A 191 -7.09 10.75 3.88
N HIS A 192 -7.62 10.39 2.71
CA HIS A 192 -7.06 10.71 1.41
C HIS A 192 -8.10 11.18 0.41
N SER A 193 -7.71 12.09 -0.49
CA SER A 193 -8.53 12.48 -1.64
C SER A 193 -8.60 11.34 -2.65
N VAL A 194 -9.56 11.39 -3.58
CA VAL A 194 -9.66 10.39 -4.64
C VAL A 194 -8.48 10.49 -5.60
N SER A 195 -8.03 11.71 -5.93
CA SER A 195 -6.84 11.92 -6.76
C SER A 195 -5.56 11.40 -6.10
N ALA A 196 -5.45 11.49 -4.77
CA ALA A 196 -4.29 10.95 -4.04
C ALA A 196 -4.20 9.43 -4.06
N VAL A 197 -5.30 8.70 -4.27
CA VAL A 197 -5.29 7.21 -4.30
C VAL A 197 -5.29 6.65 -5.72
N GLU A 198 -5.86 7.36 -6.70
CA GLU A 198 -5.92 6.90 -8.10
C GLU A 198 -4.53 6.89 -8.74
N VAL A 199 -3.69 7.87 -8.40
CA VAL A 199 -2.32 7.93 -8.93
C VAL A 199 -1.47 6.73 -8.50
N ASP A 200 -1.77 6.13 -7.35
CA ASP A 200 -0.95 5.04 -6.78
C ASP A 200 -1.02 3.74 -7.60
N GLU A 201 -2.07 3.55 -8.40
CA GLU A 201 -2.18 2.40 -9.31
C GLU A 201 -1.07 2.42 -10.37
N ASP A 202 -0.98 3.52 -11.14
CA ASP A 202 0.07 3.74 -12.14
C ASP A 202 1.44 3.91 -11.46
N TYR A 203 1.49 4.54 -10.28
CA TYR A 203 2.76 4.76 -9.61
C TYR A 203 3.41 3.45 -9.14
N SER A 204 2.61 2.51 -8.63
CA SER A 204 3.06 1.16 -8.29
C SER A 204 3.51 0.37 -9.50
N GLU A 205 2.86 0.53 -10.65
CA GLU A 205 3.25 -0.12 -11.90
C GLU A 205 4.63 0.34 -12.35
N LYS A 206 4.85 1.65 -12.39
CA LYS A 206 6.16 2.25 -12.69
C LYS A 206 7.24 1.79 -11.71
N LEU A 207 6.91 1.67 -10.42
CA LEU A 207 7.82 1.12 -9.42
C LEU A 207 8.22 -0.30 -9.81
N VAL A 208 7.26 -1.21 -9.91
CA VAL A 208 7.51 -2.63 -10.18
C VAL A 208 8.26 -2.81 -11.51
N ASP A 209 7.89 -2.09 -12.57
CA ASP A 209 8.58 -2.10 -13.85
C ASP A 209 10.04 -1.65 -13.76
N ARG A 210 10.32 -0.68 -12.89
CA ARG A 210 11.70 -0.26 -12.61
C ARG A 210 12.45 -1.33 -11.83
N LEU A 211 11.85 -1.92 -10.80
CA LEU A 211 12.48 -2.96 -9.98
C LEU A 211 12.76 -4.22 -10.79
N LYS A 212 11.86 -4.63 -11.69
CA LYS A 212 12.03 -5.79 -12.59
C LYS A 212 13.28 -5.69 -13.47
N LYS A 213 13.84 -4.51 -13.68
CA LYS A 213 15.09 -4.31 -14.45
C LYS A 213 16.36 -4.50 -13.62
N LEU A 214 16.25 -4.75 -12.32
CA LEU A 214 17.38 -4.87 -11.40
C LEU A 214 17.70 -6.35 -11.13
N PRO A 215 18.97 -6.79 -11.27
CA PRO A 215 19.36 -8.18 -10.97
C PRO A 215 19.02 -8.62 -9.55
N ALA A 216 19.19 -7.74 -8.56
CA ALA A 216 18.87 -8.04 -7.16
C ALA A 216 17.38 -8.35 -6.95
N PHE A 217 16.49 -7.63 -7.65
CA PHE A 217 15.05 -7.90 -7.59
C PHE A 217 14.73 -9.23 -8.28
N GLN A 218 15.32 -9.50 -9.45
CA GLN A 218 15.10 -10.76 -10.16
C GLN A 218 15.55 -11.99 -9.36
N ASN A 219 16.65 -11.87 -8.60
CA ASN A 219 17.11 -12.93 -7.71
C ASN A 219 16.10 -13.21 -6.58
N ASP A 220 15.61 -12.17 -5.91
CA ASP A 220 14.62 -12.31 -4.84
C ASP A 220 13.27 -12.81 -5.36
N LEU A 221 12.85 -12.35 -6.55
CA LEU A 221 11.65 -12.84 -7.24
C LEU A 221 11.77 -14.34 -7.55
N SER A 222 12.92 -14.78 -8.06
CA SER A 222 13.19 -16.20 -8.33
C SER A 222 13.17 -17.05 -7.07
N ALA A 223 13.74 -16.55 -5.96
CA ALA A 223 13.72 -17.25 -4.67
C ALA A 223 12.28 -17.49 -4.18
N ALA A 224 11.41 -16.48 -4.29
CA ALA A 224 10.01 -16.59 -3.90
C ALA A 224 9.19 -17.55 -4.79
N ARG A 225 9.60 -17.84 -6.03
CA ARG A 225 8.83 -18.74 -6.94
C ARG A 225 8.60 -20.13 -6.36
N SER A 226 9.61 -20.71 -5.70
CA SER A 226 9.50 -22.06 -5.13
C SER A 226 8.45 -22.16 -4.02
N GLU A 227 8.19 -21.06 -3.30
CA GLU A 227 7.13 -20.99 -2.29
C GLU A 227 5.76 -20.88 -2.95
N MET A 228 5.64 -20.04 -3.98
CA MET A 228 4.38 -19.82 -4.69
C MET A 228 3.92 -21.06 -5.44
N GLU A 229 4.82 -21.78 -6.12
CA GLU A 229 4.50 -23.04 -6.79
C GLU A 229 3.98 -24.12 -5.83
N LYS A 230 4.44 -24.09 -4.57
CA LYS A 230 3.91 -24.99 -3.53
C LYS A 230 2.50 -24.56 -3.12
N LEU A 231 2.25 -23.27 -2.96
CA LEU A 231 0.93 -22.73 -2.63
C LEU A 231 -0.09 -22.99 -3.73
N GLU A 232 0.27 -22.80 -5.00
CA GLU A 232 -0.61 -23.07 -6.14
C GLU A 232 -1.09 -24.52 -6.20
N LYS A 233 -0.27 -25.48 -5.77
CA LYS A 233 -0.63 -26.91 -5.72
C LYS A 233 -1.57 -27.27 -4.57
N LEU A 234 -1.72 -26.40 -3.58
CA LEU A 234 -2.68 -26.63 -2.50
C LEU A 234 -4.10 -26.44 -3.01
N PRO A 235 -5.08 -27.23 -2.52
CA PRO A 235 -6.47 -27.05 -2.88
C PRO A 235 -6.93 -25.65 -2.49
N GLU A 236 -7.75 -25.03 -3.34
CA GLU A 236 -8.31 -23.71 -3.08
C GLU A 236 -9.04 -23.69 -1.73
N THR A 237 -8.60 -22.81 -0.83
CA THR A 237 -9.27 -22.63 0.46
C THR A 237 -10.41 -21.63 0.30
N ASN A 238 -11.38 -21.95 -0.55
CA ASN A 238 -12.46 -21.04 -0.94
C ASN A 238 -13.54 -20.87 0.16
N ARG A 239 -13.50 -21.67 1.24
CA ARG A 239 -14.50 -21.68 2.31
C ARG A 239 -14.37 -20.54 3.35
N GLN A 240 -13.32 -19.73 3.28
CA GLN A 240 -13.10 -18.60 4.22
C GLN A 240 -13.38 -17.22 3.58
N CYS A 241 -13.80 -17.19 2.31
CA CYS A 241 -14.02 -15.98 1.53
C CYS A 241 -15.30 -15.20 1.89
N GLU A 242 -16.11 -15.70 2.84
CA GLU A 242 -17.38 -15.10 3.29
C GLU A 242 -17.23 -13.69 3.89
N LYS A 243 -16.00 -13.26 4.21
CA LYS A 243 -15.71 -11.88 4.64
C LYS A 243 -15.68 -10.84 3.51
N PHE A 244 -15.82 -11.26 2.25
CA PHE A 244 -15.89 -10.36 1.10
C PHE A 244 -17.20 -10.51 0.27
N PRO A 245 -18.42 -10.29 0.82
CA PRO A 245 -19.63 -10.19 0.03
C PRO A 245 -19.45 -9.27 -1.16
N ALA A 246 -20.09 -9.66 -2.28
CA ALA A 246 -20.10 -8.94 -3.55
C ALA A 246 -20.50 -7.45 -3.44
N GLU A 247 -21.11 -7.04 -2.33
CA GLU A 247 -21.35 -5.64 -1.98
C GLU A 247 -20.05 -4.82 -1.80
N TYR A 248 -18.96 -5.46 -1.36
CA TYR A 248 -17.63 -4.85 -1.17
C TYR A 248 -16.84 -4.64 -2.47
N VAL A 249 -17.34 -5.16 -3.59
CA VAL A 249 -16.72 -5.06 -4.92
C VAL A 249 -17.55 -4.20 -5.87
N LYS A 250 -18.65 -3.59 -5.42
CA LYS A 250 -19.17 -2.45 -6.19
C LYS A 250 -18.06 -1.40 -6.09
N PRO A 251 -17.34 -1.10 -7.20
CA PRO A 251 -16.43 0.02 -7.18
C PRO A 251 -17.28 1.18 -6.69
N PHE A 252 -16.74 2.03 -5.82
CA PHE A 252 -17.23 3.39 -5.84
C PHE A 252 -17.10 3.79 -7.31
N SER A 253 -18.22 3.82 -8.04
CA SER A 253 -18.19 4.24 -9.43
C SER A 253 -17.85 5.70 -9.30
N ILE A 254 -16.55 6.01 -9.39
CA ILE A 254 -16.03 7.36 -9.50
C ILE A 254 -16.51 7.98 -10.83
N GLU A 255 -17.45 7.34 -11.54
CA GLU A 255 -18.50 8.00 -12.30
C GLU A 255 -19.46 8.81 -11.39
N MET A 256 -18.92 9.71 -10.56
CA MET A 256 -19.67 10.95 -10.30
C MET A 256 -19.62 11.73 -11.61
N SER A 257 -20.67 11.51 -12.42
CA SER A 257 -20.86 11.98 -13.79
C SER A 257 -20.26 13.36 -14.07
N LEU A 258 -19.09 13.38 -14.71
CA LEU A 258 -18.72 14.48 -15.62
C LEU A 258 -19.41 14.33 -16.99
N SER A 259 -20.09 13.21 -17.23
CA SER A 259 -20.62 12.83 -18.55
C SER A 259 -22.07 13.26 -18.83
N GLN A 260 -22.84 13.74 -17.83
CA GLN A 260 -24.25 14.12 -18.06
C GLN A 260 -24.48 15.62 -18.31
N GLU A 261 -23.60 16.51 -17.85
CA GLU A 261 -23.77 17.97 -18.07
C GLU A 261 -23.02 18.53 -19.29
N PHE A 262 -22.09 17.77 -19.92
CA PHE A 262 -21.25 18.29 -21.01
C PHE A 262 -21.48 17.67 -22.41
N ARG A 263 -22.48 16.78 -22.58
CA ARG A 263 -22.87 16.29 -23.91
C ARG A 263 -23.86 17.18 -24.66
N SER A 264 -24.24 18.34 -24.12
CA SER A 264 -25.20 19.25 -24.77
C SER A 264 -24.58 20.47 -25.46
N ASN A 265 -23.26 20.70 -25.41
CA ASN A 265 -22.67 21.93 -25.97
C ASN A 265 -21.36 21.74 -26.76
N VAL A 266 -21.31 20.76 -27.67
CA VAL A 266 -20.49 20.90 -28.87
C VAL A 266 -21.35 20.51 -30.08
N VAL A 267 -21.95 21.54 -30.66
CA VAL A 267 -22.72 21.51 -31.91
C VAL A 267 -21.76 21.74 -33.08
N ARG A 268 -21.88 20.85 -34.08
CA ARG A 268 -21.42 20.93 -35.49
C ARG A 268 -19.93 20.96 -35.77
#